data_AF-A0A969FER2-F1
#
_entry.id   AF-A0A969FER2-F1
#
_cell.length_a   1.000
_cell.length_b   1.000
_cell.length_c   1.000
_cell.angle_alpha   90.00
_cell.angle_beta   90.00
_cell.angle_gamma   90.00
#
_symmetry.space_group_name_H-M   'P 1'
#
loop_
_entity.id
_entity.type
_entity.pdbx_description
1 polymer ?
#
loop_
_entity_poly.entity_id
_entity_poly.type
_entity_poly.pdbx_seq_one_letter_code
_entity_poly.pdbx_strand_id
1 'polypeptide(L)' 'MWITSSLTTAKSPTLVALGNFDGVHRGHQQVIQPVLSAAASTPAAGHATVVTFRPHPQEFLQARAA' A
#
# COMPACT_ATOMS: atom_id res chain seq x y z
N MET A 1 -3.83 -11.35 -7.77
CA MET A 1 -3.60 -10.14 -6.96
C MET A 1 -4.73 -10.06 -5.93
N TRP A 2 -4.40 -9.92 -4.64
CA TRP A 2 -5.39 -9.83 -3.57
C TRP A 2 -5.52 -8.36 -3.15
N ILE A 3 -6.75 -7.83 -3.11
CA ILE A 3 -7.06 -6.42 -2.80
C ILE A 3 -8.21 -6.43 -1.80
N THR A 4 -8.13 -5.60 -0.77
CA THR A 4 -9.21 -5.40 0.19
C THR A 4 -9.28 -3.95 0.64
N SER A 5 -10.46 -3.50 1.02
CA SER A 5 -10.70 -2.28 1.79
C SER A 5 -11.07 -2.56 3.27
N SER A 6 -11.01 -3.83 3.69
CA SER A 6 -11.32 -4.26 5.06
C SER A 6 -10.11 -4.87 5.74
N LEU A 7 -9.86 -4.46 6.98
CA LEU A 7 -8.81 -5.05 7.82
C LEU A 7 -9.10 -6.52 8.19
N THR A 8 -10.37 -6.94 8.18
CA THR A 8 -10.75 -8.31 8.57
C THR A 8 -10.35 -9.36 7.54
N THR A 9 -10.25 -8.98 6.27
CA THR A 9 -9.81 -9.88 5.21
C THR A 9 -8.32 -9.70 4.92
N ALA A 10 -7.64 -8.79 5.63
CA ALA A 10 -6.24 -8.51 5.42
C ALA A 10 -5.32 -9.67 5.79
N LYS A 11 -4.37 -9.98 4.90
CA LYS A 11 -3.38 -11.03 5.18
C LYS A 11 -2.41 -10.58 6.29
N SER A 12 -2.06 -11.51 7.16
CA SER A 12 -1.23 -11.30 8.35
C SER A 12 -0.25 -12.46 8.52
N PRO A 13 1.03 -12.23 8.88
CA PRO A 13 1.67 -10.91 9.04
C PRO A 13 1.91 -10.21 7.68
N THR A 14 2.04 -8.89 7.70
CA THR A 14 2.22 -8.09 6.47
C THR A 14 3.26 -6.98 6.64
N LEU A 15 4.02 -6.72 5.58
CA LEU A 15 4.97 -5.63 5.44
C LEU A 15 4.33 -4.56 4.56
N VAL A 16 4.22 -3.32 5.06
CA VAL A 16 3.38 -2.29 4.43
C VAL A 16 4.22 -1.17 3.83
N ALA A 17 3.99 -0.89 2.54
CA ALA A 17 4.30 0.39 1.91
C ALA A 17 3.02 1.20 1.79
N LEU A 18 2.99 2.41 2.36
CA LEU A 18 1.81 3.28 2.44
C LEU A 18 2.04 4.56 1.62
N GLY A 19 1.07 4.94 0.80
CA GLY A 19 1.12 6.18 0.03
C GLY A 19 0.05 6.24 -1.06
N ASN A 20 -0.13 7.39 -1.70
CA ASN A 20 -1.08 7.51 -2.81
C ASN A 20 -0.64 6.66 -4.02
N PHE A 21 0.66 6.62 -4.28
CA PHE A 21 1.28 5.84 -5.35
C PHE A 21 0.79 6.15 -6.77
N ASP A 22 0.24 7.35 -7.01
CA ASP A 22 -0.22 7.77 -8.34
C ASP A 22 0.93 7.74 -9.36
N GLY A 23 0.75 6.96 -10.43
CA GLY A 23 1.74 6.81 -11.50
C GLY A 23 3.00 6.00 -11.16
N VAL A 24 3.18 5.51 -9.93
CA VAL A 24 4.26 4.60 -9.49
C VAL A 24 5.66 4.94 -10.07
N HIS A 25 6.02 6.23 -10.05
CA HIS A 25 7.31 6.72 -10.55
C HIS A 25 8.48 6.23 -9.69
N ARG A 26 9.72 6.57 -10.06
CA ARG A 26 10.94 6.10 -9.37
C ARG A 26 10.97 6.35 -7.85
N GLY A 27 10.36 7.44 -7.39
CA GLY A 27 10.23 7.72 -5.95
C GLY A 27 9.31 6.71 -5.25
N HIS A 28 8.15 6.41 -5.83
CA HIS A 28 7.26 5.36 -5.33
C HIS A 28 7.92 3.98 -5.34
N GLN A 29 8.68 3.66 -6.39
CA GLN A 29 9.41 2.40 -6.47
C GLN A 29 10.42 2.25 -5.32
N GLN A 30 11.12 3.33 -4.96
CA GLN A 30 12.03 3.34 -3.80
C GLN A 30 11.30 3.10 -2.47
N VAL A 31 10.05 3.56 -2.33
CA VAL A 31 9.23 3.32 -1.13
C VAL A 31 8.70 1.87 -1.08
N ILE A 32 8.38 1.28 -2.23
CA ILE A 32 7.82 -0.09 -2.33
C ILE A 32 8.92 -1.16 -2.25
N GLN A 33 10.12 -0.87 -2.76
CA GLN A 33 11.19 -1.86 -2.86
C GLN A 33 11.55 -2.56 -1.53
N PRO A 34 11.63 -1.88 -0.37
CA PRO A 34 11.98 -2.53 0.89
C PRO A 34 11.03 -3.66 1.28
N VAL A 35 9.71 -3.48 1.10
CA VAL A 35 8.73 -4.51 1.47
C VAL A 35 8.75 -5.69 0.51
N LEU A 36 9.02 -5.46 -0.78
CA LEU A 36 9.21 -6.53 -1.76
C LEU A 36 10.47 -7.34 -1.45
N SER A 37 11.60 -6.67 -1.20
CA SER A 37 12.86 -7.32 -0.88
C SER A 37 12.77 -8.15 0.40
N ALA A 38 12.14 -7.62 1.45
CA ALA A 38 12.00 -8.33 2.72
C ALA A 38 11.10 -9.58 2.61
N ALA A 39 9.96 -9.49 1.90
CA ALA A 39 9.08 -10.63 1.68
C ALA A 39 9.73 -11.72 0.80
N ALA A 40 10.57 -11.34 -0.15
CA ALA A 40 11.29 -12.27 -1.03
C ALA A 40 12.45 -12.98 -0.30
N SER A 41 13.20 -12.26 0.53
CA SER A 41 14.36 -12.80 1.24
C SER A 41 13.96 -13.70 2.42
N THR A 42 12.82 -13.42 3.06
CA THR A 42 12.37 -14.14 4.25
C THR A 42 10.88 -14.46 4.12
N PRO A 43 10.51 -15.64 3.60
CA PRO A 43 9.11 -16.00 3.38
C PRO A 43 8.23 -15.96 4.65
N ALA A 44 8.84 -16.13 5.82
CA ALA A 44 8.17 -16.02 7.12
C ALA A 44 7.96 -14.56 7.60
N ALA A 45 8.56 -13.55 6.94
CA ALA A 45 8.45 -12.15 7.35
C ALA A 45 7.07 -11.54 7.06
N GLY A 46 6.29 -12.16 6.17
CA GLY A 46 4.91 -11.77 5.87
C GLY A 46 4.70 -11.37 4.41
N HIS A 47 3.49 -10.91 4.13
CA HIS A 47 3.08 -10.52 2.79
C HIS A 47 3.54 -9.09 2.47
N ALA A 48 4.16 -8.88 1.30
CA ALA A 48 4.39 -7.53 0.79
C ALA A 48 3.05 -6.91 0.37
N THR A 49 2.69 -5.81 1.02
CA THR A 49 1.39 -5.14 0.83
C THR A 49 1.58 -3.67 0.57
N VAL A 50 0.86 -3.16 -0.42
CA VAL A 50 0.72 -1.72 -0.67
C VAL A 50 -0.63 -1.27 -0.11
N VAL A 51 -0.63 -0.19 0.65
CA VAL A 51 -1.83 0.50 1.10
C VAL A 51 -1.90 1.85 0.40
N THR A 52 -3.03 2.10 -0.25
CA THR A 52 -3.34 3.37 -0.93
C THR A 52 -4.75 3.83 -0.58
N PHE A 53 -5.15 4.98 -1.09
CA PHE A 53 -6.38 5.67 -0.74
C PHE A 53 -7.36 5.64 -1.90
N ARG A 54 -8.63 5.38 -1.57
CA ARG A 54 -9.76 5.56 -2.48
C ARG A 54 -10.96 6.09 -1.67
N PRO A 55 -11.58 7.22 -2.07
CA PRO A 55 -11.23 8.13 -3.16
C PRO A 55 -9.83 8.76 -3.00
N HIS A 56 -9.33 9.43 -4.04
CA HIS A 56 -8.03 10.10 -3.96
C HIS A 56 -8.06 11.16 -2.83
N PRO A 57 -7.00 11.34 -2.02
CA PRO A 57 -7.08 12.21 -0.85
C PRO A 57 -7.51 13.65 -1.17
N GLN A 58 -7.08 14.20 -2.30
CA GLN A 58 -7.51 15.54 -2.71
C GLN A 58 -9.01 15.61 -3.02
N GLU A 59 -9.56 14.58 -3.69
CA GLU A 59 -10.99 14.48 -3.98
C GLU A 59 -11.79 14.41 -2.67
N PHE A 60 -11.35 13.55 -1.74
CA PHE A 60 -11.98 13.41 -0.44
C PHE A 60 -11.99 14.70 0.36
N LEU A 61 -10.88 15.44 0.36
CA LEU A 61 -10.73 16.67 1.14
C LEU A 61 -11.50 17.84 0.51
N GLN A 62 -11.53 17.95 -0.81
CA GLN A 62 -12.29 18.99 -1.51
C GLN A 62 -13.81 18.79 -1.34
N ALA A 63 -14.28 17.54 -1.43
CA ALA A 63 -15.70 17.22 -1.22
C ALA A 63 -16.21 17.54 0.20
N ARG A 64 -15.31 17.63 1.19
CA ARG A 64 -15.66 17.97 2.58
C ARG A 64 -15.57 19.46 2.91
N ALA A 65 -15.00 20.26 2.03
CA ALA A 65 -14.87 21.70 2.21
C ALA A 65 -16.04 22.49 1.59
N ALA A 66 -16.86 21.82 0.76
CA ALA A 66 -18.09 22.34 0.18
C ALA A 66 -19.30 21.99 1.04
#